data_AF-A0A0D3JHM6-F1
#
_entry.id   AF-A0A0D3JHM6-F1
#
_cell.length_a   1.000
_cell.length_b   1.000
_cell.length_c   1.000
_cell.angle_alpha   90.00
_cell.angle_beta   90.00
_cell.angle_gamma   90.00
#
_symmetry.space_group_name_H-M   'P 1'
#
loop_
_entity.id
_entity.type
_entity.pdbx_description
1 polymer ?
#
loop_
_entity_poly.entity_id
_entity_poly.type
_entity_poly.pdbx_seq_one_letter_code
_entity_poly.pdbx_strand_id
1 'polypeptide(L)'
;MNRARAQSAPLDVPPDLAPHRLVADLLSMRLGGWEARRTAVVHVVQRERGVTCGWVASGGAQFEDKIAAVREATDSARPSPTVAEAVARIRSEADAAVANARSCGGEDAGCELSGVAALAPRFHSVFSDWNALLQQALAAAPDEVALATGEPASPEAPREASAAAASFDPRAVKAYAAFAHLKEATGIERAFLCGALALPEEALPHLPSRAFADLVIGLQQQRAFEERVRQAASPKLLELIRAGFELKPELQRLQERLRCDFDIAALRATLSADRCWQIMTDHLDKLEHQTPTDLPTSPL
;
A
#
# COMPACT_ATOMS: atom_id res chain seq x y z
N MET A 1 1.66 18.24 -35.77
CA MET A 1 0.78 17.11 -35.37
C MET A 1 0.15 17.48 -34.03
N ASN A 2 -1.12 17.87 -34.02
CA ASN A 2 -1.85 18.25 -32.80
C ASN A 2 -2.20 16.99 -31.99
N ARG A 3 -1.53 16.76 -30.85
CA ARG A 3 -1.97 15.77 -29.85
C ARG A 3 -3.23 16.31 -29.18
N ALA A 4 -4.37 15.73 -29.53
CA ALA A 4 -5.62 15.95 -28.81
C ALA A 4 -5.43 15.49 -27.35
N ARG A 5 -5.46 16.43 -26.40
CA ARG A 5 -5.56 16.14 -24.97
C ARG A 5 -6.88 15.40 -24.75
N ALA A 6 -6.82 14.11 -24.44
CA ALA A 6 -7.97 13.38 -23.93
C ALA A 6 -8.41 14.05 -22.62
N GLN A 7 -9.63 14.58 -22.59
CA GLN A 7 -10.24 15.07 -21.36
C GLN A 7 -10.53 13.84 -20.49
N SER A 8 -9.76 13.66 -19.42
CA SER A 8 -10.06 12.66 -18.41
C SER A 8 -11.36 13.07 -17.72
N ALA A 9 -12.33 12.16 -17.70
CA ALA A 9 -13.54 12.33 -16.90
C ALA A 9 -13.15 12.56 -15.43
N PRO A 10 -13.82 13.45 -14.71
CA PRO A 10 -13.58 13.61 -13.28
C PRO A 10 -13.78 12.27 -12.58
N LEU A 11 -12.82 11.89 -11.74
CA LEU A 11 -12.97 10.76 -10.84
C LEU A 11 -14.15 11.07 -9.92
N ASP A 12 -15.28 10.40 -10.13
CA ASP A 12 -16.38 10.34 -9.17
C ASP A 12 -15.82 9.71 -7.89
N VAL A 13 -15.46 10.55 -6.93
CA VAL A 13 -15.20 10.13 -5.55
C VAL A 13 -16.58 10.00 -4.90
N PRO A 14 -17.06 8.78 -4.59
CA PRO A 14 -18.38 8.63 -4.00
C PRO A 14 -18.43 9.35 -2.65
N PRO A 15 -19.44 10.21 -2.40
CA PRO A 15 -19.50 11.08 -1.23
C PRO A 15 -19.92 10.38 0.06
N ASP A 16 -19.81 9.05 0.16
CA ASP A 16 -20.32 8.29 1.29
C ASP A 16 -19.40 7.11 1.64
N LEU A 17 -18.37 7.39 2.42
CA LEU A 17 -17.43 6.39 2.95
C LEU A 17 -17.23 6.62 4.46
N ALA A 18 -18.28 6.39 5.26
CA ALA A 18 -18.15 6.07 6.68
C ALA A 18 -19.44 5.43 7.25
N PRO A 19 -19.37 4.35 8.07
CA PRO A 19 -18.35 3.32 8.15
C PRO A 19 -18.94 1.90 8.10
N HIS A 20 -18.48 1.09 7.15
CA HIS A 20 -18.49 -0.37 7.28
C HIS A 20 -17.10 -0.76 7.81
N ARG A 21 -17.00 -0.92 9.14
CA ARG A 21 -15.72 -1.12 9.85
C ARG A 21 -15.73 -2.29 10.83
N LEU A 22 -16.61 -3.27 10.71
CA LEU A 22 -16.83 -4.31 11.73
C LEU A 22 -15.57 -5.05 12.22
N VAL A 23 -14.58 -5.34 11.37
CA VAL A 23 -13.30 -5.95 11.82
C VAL A 23 -12.44 -4.91 12.55
N ALA A 24 -12.29 -3.72 11.98
CA ALA A 24 -11.60 -2.61 12.64
C ALA A 24 -12.29 -2.18 13.93
N ASP A 25 -13.62 -2.29 14.04
CA ASP A 25 -14.43 -1.94 15.20
C ASP A 25 -14.42 -3.06 16.24
N LEU A 26 -14.46 -4.34 15.84
CA LEU A 26 -14.23 -5.48 16.74
C LEU A 26 -12.83 -5.42 17.36
N LEU A 27 -11.84 -4.97 16.59
CA LEU A 27 -10.48 -4.72 17.05
C LEU A 27 -10.40 -3.41 17.83
N SER A 28 -11.04 -2.32 17.42
CA SER A 28 -10.98 -1.02 18.11
C SER A 28 -11.73 -1.05 19.45
N MET A 29 -12.81 -1.83 19.56
CA MET A 29 -13.53 -2.05 20.81
C MET A 29 -12.78 -2.95 21.79
N ARG A 30 -11.80 -3.75 21.34
CA ARG A 30 -11.12 -4.75 22.19
C ARG A 30 -9.62 -4.51 22.35
N LEU A 31 -8.91 -4.18 21.27
CA LEU A 31 -7.46 -3.90 21.23
C LEU A 31 -7.14 -2.44 21.55
N GLY A 32 -8.17 -1.59 21.69
CA GLY A 32 -8.03 -0.15 21.90
C GLY A 32 -7.93 0.62 20.57
N GLY A 33 -8.28 1.91 20.61
CA GLY A 33 -8.29 2.76 19.41
C GLY A 33 -6.93 2.92 18.71
N TRP A 34 -5.84 2.51 19.35
CA TRP A 34 -4.48 2.64 18.79
C TRP A 34 -4.23 1.67 17.62
N GLU A 35 -4.69 0.42 17.69
CA GLU A 35 -4.41 -0.58 16.65
C GLU A 35 -5.18 -0.27 15.36
N ALA A 36 -6.44 0.15 15.51
CA ALA A 36 -7.26 0.64 14.40
C ALA A 36 -6.68 1.91 13.77
N ARG A 37 -6.13 2.82 14.58
CA ARG A 37 -5.41 4.00 14.07
C ARG A 37 -4.14 3.61 13.33
N ARG A 38 -3.37 2.65 13.85
CA ARG A 38 -2.15 2.15 13.21
C ARG A 38 -2.46 1.54 11.84
N THR A 39 -3.47 0.67 11.74
CA THR A 39 -3.85 0.11 10.43
C THR A 39 -4.35 1.14 9.45
N ALA A 40 -5.11 2.12 9.92
CA ALA A 40 -5.56 3.23 9.08
C ALA A 40 -4.36 4.03 8.53
N VAL A 41 -3.38 4.36 9.38
CA VAL A 41 -2.13 5.03 8.97
C VAL A 41 -1.35 4.19 7.97
N VAL A 42 -1.13 2.90 8.26
CA VAL A 42 -0.43 1.97 7.35
C VAL A 42 -1.15 1.91 6.00
N HIS A 43 -2.48 1.85 5.99
CA HIS A 43 -3.27 1.80 4.76
C HIS A 43 -3.10 3.04 3.87
N VAL A 44 -3.21 4.24 4.43
CA VAL A 44 -3.04 5.47 3.64
C VAL A 44 -1.61 5.64 3.17
N VAL A 45 -0.62 5.27 4.00
CA VAL A 45 0.80 5.26 3.63
C VAL A 45 1.08 4.26 2.50
N GLN A 46 0.47 3.07 2.53
CA GLN A 46 0.55 2.10 1.43
C GLN A 46 0.02 2.70 0.12
N ARG A 47 -1.08 3.46 0.17
CA ARG A 47 -1.67 4.13 -1.01
C ARG A 47 -0.70 5.19 -1.55
N GLU A 48 -0.19 6.05 -0.69
CA GLU A 48 0.78 7.06 -1.09
C GLU A 48 2.05 6.44 -1.70
N ARG A 49 2.58 5.36 -1.13
CA ARG A 49 3.71 4.61 -1.70
C ARG A 49 3.47 4.27 -3.16
N GLY A 50 2.32 3.65 -3.50
CA GLY A 50 2.07 3.19 -4.86
C GLY A 50 1.91 4.33 -5.87
N VAL A 51 1.22 5.41 -5.49
CA VAL A 51 1.10 6.62 -6.34
C VAL A 51 2.46 7.29 -6.52
N THR A 52 3.23 7.45 -5.45
CA THR A 52 4.56 8.07 -5.48
C THR A 52 5.52 7.26 -6.36
N CYS A 53 5.51 5.92 -6.26
CA CYS A 53 6.32 5.06 -7.11
C CYS A 53 6.00 5.23 -8.60
N GLY A 54 4.71 5.24 -8.98
CA GLY A 54 4.29 5.48 -10.36
C GLY A 54 4.62 6.89 -10.86
N TRP A 55 4.47 7.90 -9.99
CA TRP A 55 4.80 9.29 -10.29
C TRP A 55 6.30 9.49 -10.52
N VAL A 56 7.16 8.98 -9.62
CA VAL A 56 8.62 9.05 -9.77
C VAL A 56 9.10 8.27 -10.99
N ALA A 57 8.62 7.05 -11.19
CA ALA A 57 8.98 6.20 -12.32
C ALA A 57 8.67 6.86 -13.68
N SER A 58 7.58 7.61 -13.77
CA SER A 58 7.19 8.30 -15.00
C SER A 58 7.84 9.69 -15.17
N GLY A 59 8.76 10.10 -14.29
CA GLY A 59 9.29 11.46 -14.30
C GLY A 59 8.20 12.52 -14.04
N GLY A 60 7.14 12.13 -13.34
CA GLY A 60 5.98 12.96 -13.04
C GLY A 60 4.96 13.11 -14.16
N ALA A 61 5.02 12.28 -15.21
CA ALA A 61 4.07 12.32 -16.32
C ALA A 61 2.78 11.52 -16.06
N GLN A 62 2.83 10.52 -15.17
CA GLN A 62 1.68 9.73 -14.73
C GLN A 62 1.46 9.96 -13.23
N PHE A 63 0.23 9.75 -12.74
CA PHE A 63 -0.15 9.87 -11.32
C PHE A 63 -0.09 11.29 -10.71
N GLU A 64 0.23 12.32 -11.48
CA GLU A 64 0.25 13.72 -11.00
C GLU A 64 -1.12 14.17 -10.47
N ASP A 65 -2.22 13.72 -11.08
CA ASP A 65 -3.59 13.97 -10.65
C ASP A 65 -3.94 13.35 -9.29
N LYS A 66 -3.19 12.32 -8.86
CA LYS A 66 -3.49 11.56 -7.63
C LYS A 66 -2.61 11.97 -6.45
N ILE A 67 -1.42 12.54 -6.70
CA ILE A 67 -0.41 12.73 -5.65
C ILE A 67 -0.89 13.65 -4.52
N ALA A 68 -1.59 14.75 -4.85
CA ALA A 68 -2.09 15.70 -3.86
C ALA A 68 -3.12 15.04 -2.93
N ALA A 69 -4.09 14.33 -3.50
CA ALA A 69 -5.16 13.67 -2.74
C ALA A 69 -4.62 12.57 -1.81
N VAL A 70 -3.65 11.75 -2.25
CA VAL A 70 -3.08 10.71 -1.37
C VAL A 70 -2.20 11.29 -0.28
N ARG A 71 -1.46 12.39 -0.54
CA ARG A 71 -0.67 13.08 0.49
C ARG A 71 -1.56 13.69 1.57
N GLU A 72 -2.65 14.34 1.16
CA GLU A 72 -3.66 14.87 2.08
C GLU A 72 -4.28 13.78 2.94
N ALA A 73 -4.61 12.63 2.36
CA ALA A 73 -5.15 11.48 3.10
C ALA A 73 -4.14 10.94 4.13
N THR A 74 -2.85 10.85 3.77
CA THR A 74 -1.79 10.45 4.72
C THR A 74 -1.67 11.44 5.87
N ASP A 75 -1.64 12.74 5.58
CA ASP A 75 -1.50 13.79 6.60
C ASP A 75 -2.72 13.81 7.54
N SER A 76 -3.92 13.61 6.98
CA SER A 76 -5.17 13.54 7.72
C SER A 76 -5.27 12.32 8.65
N ALA A 77 -4.57 11.23 8.35
CA ALA A 77 -4.52 10.06 9.23
C ALA A 77 -3.69 10.29 10.51
N ARG A 78 -3.01 11.44 10.61
CA ARG A 78 -2.20 11.84 11.78
C ARG A 78 -1.21 10.74 12.19
N PRO A 79 -0.25 10.40 11.32
CA PRO A 79 0.82 9.46 11.66
C PRO A 79 1.57 9.90 12.92
N SER A 80 2.29 8.97 13.56
CA SER A 80 3.23 9.35 14.63
C SER A 80 4.31 10.29 14.08
N PRO A 81 4.96 11.12 14.92
CA PRO A 81 6.01 12.03 14.47
C PRO A 81 7.11 11.34 13.66
N THR A 82 7.59 10.18 14.12
CA THR A 82 8.60 9.39 13.40
C THR A 82 8.14 8.97 12.00
N VAL A 83 6.89 8.52 11.86
CA VAL A 83 6.34 8.16 10.54
C VAL A 83 6.16 9.41 9.68
N ALA A 84 5.69 10.53 10.25
CA ALA A 84 5.52 11.79 9.53
C ALA A 84 6.84 12.34 8.98
N GLU A 85 7.91 12.31 9.78
CA GLU A 85 9.26 12.73 9.38
C GLU A 85 9.80 11.84 8.25
N ALA A 86 9.64 10.52 8.36
CA ALA A 86 10.05 9.58 7.33
C ALA A 86 9.28 9.79 6.02
N VAL A 87 7.95 9.99 6.09
CA VAL A 87 7.10 10.36 4.94
C VAL A 87 7.61 11.65 4.29
N ALA A 88 7.85 12.70 5.07
CA ALA A 88 8.30 13.99 4.56
C ALA A 88 9.66 13.88 3.83
N ARG A 89 10.60 13.09 4.39
CA ARG A 89 11.89 12.82 3.73
C ARG A 89 11.70 12.12 2.39
N ILE A 90 10.92 11.03 2.36
CA ILE A 90 10.68 10.27 1.12
C ILE A 90 9.97 11.13 0.07
N ARG A 91 9.00 11.97 0.47
CA ARG A 91 8.34 12.95 -0.42
C ARG A 91 9.35 13.92 -1.02
N SER A 92 10.25 14.47 -0.21
CA SER A 92 11.29 15.39 -0.68
C SER A 92 12.21 14.74 -1.71
N GLU A 93 12.60 13.48 -1.49
CA GLU A 93 13.43 12.72 -2.44
C GLU A 93 12.68 12.42 -3.74
N ALA A 94 11.40 12.03 -3.65
CA ALA A 94 10.54 11.82 -4.81
C ALA A 94 10.35 13.10 -5.63
N ASP A 95 10.09 14.23 -4.97
CA ASP A 95 9.90 15.53 -5.60
C ASP A 95 11.19 15.99 -6.32
N ALA A 96 12.35 15.81 -5.68
CA ALA A 96 13.65 16.08 -6.29
C ALA A 96 13.92 15.18 -7.50
N ALA A 97 13.59 13.88 -7.41
CA ALA A 97 13.75 12.94 -8.51
C ALA A 97 12.93 13.35 -9.75
N VAL A 98 11.68 13.78 -9.56
CA VAL A 98 10.80 14.26 -10.63
C VAL A 98 11.25 15.61 -11.18
N ALA A 99 11.62 16.57 -10.32
CA ALA A 99 12.13 17.87 -10.77
C ALA A 99 13.39 17.73 -11.65
N ASN A 100 14.30 16.84 -11.26
CA ASN A 100 15.49 16.51 -12.03
C ASN A 100 15.12 15.89 -13.39
N ALA A 101 14.17 14.96 -13.42
CA ALA A 101 13.72 14.34 -14.68
C ALA A 101 13.11 15.37 -15.64
N ARG A 102 12.28 16.29 -15.12
CA ARG A 102 11.66 17.37 -15.91
C ARG A 102 12.69 18.37 -16.46
N SER A 103 13.78 18.60 -15.73
CA SER A 103 14.85 19.53 -16.15
C SER A 103 15.74 18.97 -17.27
N CYS A 104 15.85 17.64 -17.38
CA CYS A 104 16.63 16.98 -18.44
C CYS A 104 15.92 16.89 -19.79
N GLY A 105 14.61 17.18 -19.86
CA GLY A 105 13.80 17.11 -21.10
C GLY A 105 13.98 18.29 -22.06
N GLY A 106 15.09 19.02 -22.00
CA GLY A 106 15.41 20.10 -22.95
C GLY A 106 15.83 19.55 -24.32
N GLU A 107 15.87 20.41 -25.34
CA GLU A 107 16.08 20.07 -26.77
C GLU A 107 17.39 19.32 -27.13
N ASP A 108 18.23 19.00 -26.15
CA ASP A 108 19.46 18.24 -26.35
C ASP A 108 19.20 16.73 -26.25
N ALA A 109 18.99 16.09 -27.41
CA ALA A 109 18.71 14.67 -27.54
C ALA A 109 19.77 13.75 -26.87
N GLY A 110 21.00 14.23 -26.65
CA GLY A 110 22.04 13.48 -25.93
C GLY A 110 21.80 13.43 -24.41
N CYS A 111 21.18 14.46 -23.84
CA CYS A 111 20.85 14.54 -22.42
C CYS A 111 19.63 13.66 -22.07
N GLU A 112 18.70 13.53 -23.02
CA GLU A 112 17.41 12.88 -22.83
C GLU A 112 17.54 11.40 -22.45
N LEU A 113 18.39 10.63 -23.15
CA LEU A 113 18.60 9.21 -22.86
C LEU A 113 19.23 8.96 -21.47
N SER A 114 20.17 9.81 -21.07
CA SER A 114 20.79 9.73 -19.74
C SER A 114 19.79 10.05 -18.63
N GLY A 115 18.91 11.03 -18.85
CA GLY A 115 17.84 11.40 -17.92
C GLY A 115 16.81 10.28 -17.74
N VAL A 116 16.39 9.64 -18.83
CA VAL A 116 15.41 8.54 -18.82
C VAL A 116 15.97 7.31 -18.11
N ALA A 117 17.20 6.90 -18.42
CA ALA A 117 17.85 5.76 -17.75
C ALA A 117 17.97 5.95 -16.23
N ALA A 118 18.15 7.19 -15.77
CA ALA A 118 18.26 7.52 -14.35
C ALA A 118 16.94 7.37 -13.56
N LEU A 119 15.78 7.24 -14.22
CA LEU A 119 14.48 7.07 -13.55
C LEU A 119 14.37 5.74 -12.82
N ALA A 120 14.89 4.65 -13.41
CA ALA A 120 14.79 3.31 -12.84
C ALA A 120 15.47 3.18 -11.46
N PRO A 121 16.74 3.56 -11.26
CA PRO A 121 17.37 3.52 -9.93
C PRO A 121 16.71 4.48 -8.93
N ARG A 122 16.22 5.65 -9.37
CA ARG A 122 15.50 6.60 -8.50
C ARG A 122 14.17 6.03 -7.99
N PHE A 123 13.37 5.47 -8.89
CA PHE A 123 12.15 4.75 -8.54
C PHE A 123 12.45 3.66 -7.51
N HIS A 124 13.47 2.82 -7.76
CA HIS A 124 13.80 1.72 -6.86
C HIS A 124 14.24 2.19 -5.46
N SER A 125 14.98 3.31 -5.38
CA SER A 125 15.35 3.91 -4.10
C SER A 125 14.10 4.32 -3.31
N VAL A 126 13.25 5.15 -3.91
CA VAL A 126 12.00 5.63 -3.28
C VAL A 126 11.10 4.45 -2.87
N PHE A 127 10.97 3.44 -3.72
CA PHE A 127 10.25 2.20 -3.42
C PHE A 127 10.81 1.48 -2.19
N SER A 128 12.14 1.36 -2.11
CA SER A 128 12.83 0.70 -0.99
C SER A 128 12.62 1.46 0.32
N ASP A 129 12.71 2.79 0.30
CA ASP A 129 12.53 3.63 1.49
C ASP A 129 11.10 3.56 2.03
N TRP A 130 10.11 3.57 1.14
CA TRP A 130 8.72 3.33 1.53
C TRP A 130 8.50 1.94 2.14
N ASN A 131 9.11 0.90 1.57
CA ASN A 131 9.00 -0.45 2.11
C ASN A 131 9.63 -0.53 3.50
N ALA A 132 10.79 0.07 3.70
CA ALA A 132 11.45 0.13 5.01
C ALA A 132 10.57 0.83 6.06
N LEU A 133 9.97 1.97 5.70
CA LEU A 133 9.04 2.69 6.57
C LEU A 133 7.83 1.83 6.97
N LEU A 134 7.18 1.16 6.01
CA LEU A 134 6.00 0.34 6.30
C LEU A 134 6.32 -0.89 7.15
N GLN A 135 7.49 -1.51 6.95
CA GLN A 135 7.95 -2.59 7.82
C GLN A 135 8.20 -2.10 9.25
N GLN A 136 8.78 -0.91 9.42
CA GLN A 136 8.96 -0.30 10.74
C GLN A 136 7.61 0.02 11.40
N ALA A 137 6.67 0.61 10.65
CA ALA A 137 5.33 0.95 11.17
C ALA A 137 4.53 -0.29 11.59
N LEU A 138 4.70 -1.43 10.91
CA LEU A 138 4.08 -2.70 11.29
C LEU A 138 4.78 -3.38 12.48
N ALA A 139 6.10 -3.21 12.60
CA ALA A 139 6.89 -3.79 13.70
C ALA A 139 6.79 -2.97 15.01
N ALA A 140 6.40 -1.70 14.94
CA ALA A 140 6.29 -0.83 16.10
C ALA A 140 5.35 -1.41 17.17
N ALA A 141 5.88 -1.52 18.39
CA ALA A 141 5.15 -2.01 19.56
C ALA A 141 4.10 -0.98 20.03
N PRO A 142 3.05 -1.40 20.75
CA PRO A 142 2.01 -0.50 21.26
C PRO A 142 2.56 0.65 22.12
N ASP A 143 3.64 0.41 22.86
CA ASP A 143 4.19 1.32 23.86
C ASP A 143 4.79 2.62 23.27
N GLU A 144 5.30 2.60 22.03
CA GLU A 144 5.87 3.80 21.38
C GLU A 144 4.80 4.83 20.97
N VAL A 145 3.57 4.38 20.71
CA VAL A 145 2.49 5.27 20.21
C VAL A 145 1.80 6.02 21.36
N ALA A 146 1.70 5.41 22.54
CA ALA A 146 1.14 6.06 23.73
C ALA A 146 1.96 7.28 24.20
N LEU A 147 3.28 7.25 23.97
CA LEU A 147 4.16 8.40 24.22
C LEU A 147 4.01 9.51 23.16
N ALA A 148 3.68 9.15 21.92
CA ALA A 148 3.61 10.09 20.80
C ALA A 148 2.31 10.89 20.73
N THR A 149 1.20 10.39 21.31
CA THR A 149 -0.09 11.10 21.27
C THR A 149 -0.19 12.23 22.29
N GLY A 150 0.76 12.36 23.22
CA GLY A 150 0.76 13.39 24.25
C GLY A 150 -0.42 13.29 25.22
N GLU A 151 -1.23 12.22 25.13
CA GLU A 151 -2.20 11.91 26.17
C GLU A 151 -1.42 11.46 27.40
N PRO A 152 -1.53 12.15 28.54
CA PRO A 152 -0.88 11.69 29.75
C PRO A 152 -1.43 10.29 30.01
N ALA A 153 -0.55 9.29 30.03
CA ALA A 153 -0.91 7.92 30.37
C ALA A 153 -1.67 7.96 31.69
N SER A 154 -3.00 7.84 31.63
CA SER A 154 -3.81 7.86 32.83
C SER A 154 -3.28 6.72 33.71
N PRO A 155 -2.90 6.97 34.96
CA PRO A 155 -2.31 5.94 35.82
C PRO A 155 -3.22 4.73 36.04
N GLU A 156 -4.51 4.82 35.66
CA GLU A 156 -5.49 3.73 35.70
C GLU A 156 -5.59 2.92 34.39
N ALA A 157 -5.22 3.49 33.24
CA ALA A 157 -5.31 2.82 31.93
C ALA A 157 -4.45 1.54 31.76
N PRO A 158 -3.24 1.43 32.35
CA PRO A 158 -2.39 0.23 32.19
C PRO A 158 -3.04 -1.04 32.75
N ARG A 159 -3.89 -0.93 33.78
CA ARG A 159 -4.52 -2.09 34.43
C ARG A 159 -5.67 -2.67 33.62
N GLU A 160 -6.51 -1.82 33.02
CA GLU A 160 -7.63 -2.28 32.18
C GLU A 160 -7.14 -2.84 30.83
N ALA A 161 -6.13 -2.21 30.22
CA ALA A 161 -5.52 -2.71 28.99
C ALA A 161 -4.86 -4.08 29.19
N SER A 162 -4.19 -4.30 30.33
CA SER A 162 -3.56 -5.60 30.65
C SER A 162 -4.58 -6.72 30.88
N ALA A 163 -5.71 -6.44 31.54
CA ALA A 163 -6.79 -7.41 31.74
C ALA A 163 -7.52 -7.74 30.41
N ALA A 164 -7.75 -6.74 29.55
CA ALA A 164 -8.32 -6.95 28.23
C ALA A 164 -7.37 -7.75 27.31
N ALA A 165 -6.06 -7.45 27.34
CA ALA A 165 -5.03 -8.16 26.59
C ALA A 165 -4.97 -9.65 26.96
N ALA A 166 -5.16 -10.00 28.24
CA ALA A 166 -5.21 -11.37 28.71
C ALA A 166 -6.44 -12.16 28.20
N SER A 167 -7.48 -11.48 27.70
CA SER A 167 -8.71 -12.11 27.20
C SER A 167 -8.67 -12.47 25.71
N PHE A 168 -7.61 -12.08 24.99
CA PHE A 168 -7.52 -12.35 23.56
C PHE A 168 -7.14 -13.80 23.28
N ASP A 169 -7.85 -14.41 22.32
CA ASP A 169 -7.40 -15.64 21.70
C ASP A 169 -6.04 -15.40 21.01
N PRO A 170 -4.94 -16.03 21.47
CA PRO A 170 -3.63 -15.85 20.87
C PRO A 170 -3.61 -16.25 19.38
N ARG A 171 -4.54 -17.11 18.94
CA ARG A 171 -4.70 -17.48 17.54
C ARG A 171 -5.25 -16.32 16.71
N ALA A 172 -6.22 -15.57 17.23
CA ALA A 172 -6.77 -14.41 16.54
C ALA A 172 -5.72 -13.31 16.36
N VAL A 173 -4.89 -13.06 17.37
CA VAL A 173 -3.76 -12.10 17.27
C VAL A 173 -2.76 -12.53 16.20
N LYS A 174 -2.39 -13.82 16.15
CA LYS A 174 -1.50 -14.36 15.10
C LYS A 174 -2.12 -14.25 13.71
N ALA A 175 -3.40 -14.57 13.56
CA ALA A 175 -4.12 -14.47 12.30
C ALA A 175 -4.18 -13.03 11.81
N TYR A 176 -4.46 -12.08 12.70
CA TYR A 176 -4.48 -10.66 12.39
C TYR A 176 -3.11 -10.14 11.96
N ALA A 177 -2.05 -10.46 12.71
CA ALA A 177 -0.69 -10.08 12.33
C ALA A 177 -0.32 -10.65 10.95
N ALA A 178 -0.62 -11.93 10.69
CA ALA A 178 -0.41 -12.54 9.38
C ALA A 178 -1.22 -11.84 8.28
N PHE A 179 -2.46 -11.42 8.56
CA PHE A 179 -3.31 -10.71 7.61
C PHE A 179 -2.77 -9.30 7.30
N ALA A 180 -2.30 -8.56 8.30
CA ALA A 180 -1.66 -7.26 8.12
C ALA A 180 -0.41 -7.38 7.22
N HIS A 181 0.41 -8.42 7.43
CA HIS A 181 1.56 -8.69 6.58
C HIS A 181 1.18 -9.15 5.16
N LEU A 182 0.12 -9.94 5.00
CA LEU A 182 -0.41 -10.30 3.68
C LEU A 182 -0.81 -9.04 2.89
N LYS A 183 -1.56 -8.14 3.54
CA LYS A 183 -1.97 -6.86 2.95
C LYS A 183 -0.76 -6.03 2.56
N GLU A 184 0.25 -5.94 3.42
CA GLU A 184 1.48 -5.23 3.09
C GLU A 184 2.25 -5.83 1.92
N ALA A 185 2.39 -7.16 1.86
CA ALA A 185 3.02 -7.83 0.74
C ALA A 185 2.25 -7.60 -0.59
N THR A 186 0.92 -7.48 -0.52
CA THR A 186 0.07 -7.07 -1.65
C THR A 186 0.30 -5.60 -2.04
N GLY A 187 0.50 -4.73 -1.04
CA GLY A 187 0.86 -3.33 -1.25
C GLY A 187 2.24 -3.15 -1.92
N ILE A 188 3.21 -4.00 -1.57
CA ILE A 188 4.55 -4.03 -2.19
C ILE A 188 4.43 -4.38 -3.68
N GLU A 189 3.67 -5.43 -4.01
CA GLU A 189 3.39 -5.82 -5.40
C GLU A 189 2.77 -4.65 -6.17
N ARG A 190 1.73 -4.00 -5.60
CA ARG A 190 1.10 -2.83 -6.23
C ARG A 190 2.12 -1.74 -6.52
N ALA A 191 2.90 -1.33 -5.52
CA ALA A 191 3.83 -0.22 -5.64
C ALA A 191 4.91 -0.49 -6.70
N PHE A 192 5.45 -1.71 -6.70
CA PHE A 192 6.42 -2.13 -7.70
C PHE A 192 5.81 -2.09 -9.10
N LEU A 193 4.66 -2.73 -9.31
CA LEU A 193 4.03 -2.80 -10.64
C LEU A 193 3.62 -1.42 -11.16
N CYS A 194 3.09 -0.55 -10.29
CA CYS A 194 2.77 0.83 -10.69
C CYS A 194 4.02 1.58 -11.17
N GLY A 195 5.16 1.44 -10.48
CA GLY A 195 6.42 2.01 -10.91
C GLY A 195 6.94 1.38 -12.21
N ALA A 196 7.04 0.06 -12.26
CA ALA A 196 7.58 -0.68 -13.40
C ALA A 196 6.77 -0.45 -14.68
N LEU A 197 5.44 -0.40 -14.60
CA LEU A 197 4.57 -0.12 -15.75
C LEU A 197 4.60 1.36 -16.17
N ALA A 198 4.95 2.27 -15.26
CA ALA A 198 5.02 3.71 -15.53
C ALA A 198 6.40 4.18 -16.04
N LEU A 199 7.45 3.38 -15.83
CA LEU A 199 8.79 3.65 -16.36
C LEU A 199 8.75 3.75 -17.90
N PRO A 200 9.53 4.66 -18.51
CA PRO A 200 9.83 4.60 -19.93
C PRO A 200 10.43 3.24 -20.31
N GLU A 201 10.22 2.80 -21.54
CA GLU A 201 10.67 1.47 -21.99
C GLU A 201 12.21 1.36 -21.95
N GLU A 202 12.87 2.45 -22.29
CA GLU A 202 14.32 2.61 -22.29
C GLU A 202 14.91 2.56 -20.87
N ALA A 203 14.13 2.90 -19.85
CA ALA A 203 14.56 2.87 -18.46
C ALA A 203 14.48 1.47 -17.84
N LEU A 204 13.62 0.58 -18.36
CA LEU A 204 13.38 -0.75 -17.77
C LEU A 204 14.64 -1.61 -17.63
N PRO A 205 15.55 -1.70 -18.63
CA PRO A 205 16.80 -2.46 -18.50
C PRO A 205 17.73 -1.94 -17.40
N HIS A 206 17.53 -0.70 -16.95
CA HIS A 206 18.32 -0.06 -15.90
C HIS A 206 17.73 -0.27 -14.49
N LEU A 207 16.62 -1.03 -14.37
CA LEU A 207 16.14 -1.46 -13.06
C LEU A 207 17.21 -2.32 -12.37
N PRO A 208 17.55 -2.02 -11.10
CA PRO A 208 18.44 -2.87 -10.34
C PRO A 208 17.91 -4.31 -10.30
N SER A 209 18.75 -5.32 -10.50
CA SER A 209 18.32 -6.73 -10.45
C SER A 209 17.64 -7.09 -9.12
N ARG A 210 18.04 -6.40 -8.03
CA ARG A 210 17.40 -6.51 -6.70
C ARG A 210 15.91 -6.13 -6.73
N ALA A 211 15.50 -5.19 -7.57
CA ALA A 211 14.11 -4.75 -7.68
C ALA A 211 13.17 -5.92 -8.02
N PHE A 212 13.58 -6.76 -8.98
CA PHE A 212 12.82 -7.95 -9.35
C PHE A 212 12.87 -9.03 -8.26
N ALA A 213 14.02 -9.20 -7.60
CA ALA A 213 14.13 -10.12 -6.47
C ALA A 213 13.17 -9.72 -5.33
N ASP A 214 13.07 -8.43 -5.02
CA ASP A 214 12.16 -7.90 -4.00
C ASP A 214 10.69 -8.15 -4.35
N LEU A 215 10.29 -8.01 -5.63
CA LEU A 215 8.93 -8.39 -6.07
C LEU A 215 8.69 -9.90 -5.91
N VAL A 216 9.62 -10.75 -6.35
CA VAL A 216 9.48 -12.21 -6.23
C VAL A 216 9.36 -12.63 -4.76
N ILE A 217 10.18 -12.06 -3.88
CA ILE A 217 10.10 -12.27 -2.44
C ILE A 217 8.74 -11.83 -1.92
N GLY A 218 8.24 -10.66 -2.33
CA GLY A 218 6.91 -10.18 -1.99
C GLY A 218 5.79 -11.15 -2.37
N LEU A 219 5.81 -11.69 -3.59
CA LEU A 219 4.83 -12.68 -4.06
C LEU A 219 4.90 -14.01 -3.27
N GLN A 220 6.09 -14.45 -2.88
CA GLN A 220 6.25 -15.62 -2.02
C GLN A 220 5.74 -15.36 -0.60
N GLN A 221 6.03 -14.18 -0.06
CA GLN A 221 5.56 -13.72 1.24
C GLN A 221 4.03 -13.66 1.30
N GLN A 222 3.37 -13.16 0.25
CA GLN A 222 1.89 -13.17 0.18
C GLN A 222 1.34 -14.58 0.42
N ARG A 223 1.81 -15.58 -0.32
CA ARG A 223 1.35 -16.98 -0.14
C ARG A 223 1.62 -17.51 1.25
N ALA A 224 2.81 -17.23 1.80
CA ALA A 224 3.18 -17.65 3.13
C ALA A 224 2.30 -17.01 4.21
N PHE A 225 1.95 -15.73 4.07
CA PHE A 225 1.08 -15.03 5.00
C PHE A 225 -0.38 -15.48 4.86
N GLU A 226 -0.88 -15.68 3.64
CA GLU A 226 -2.22 -16.26 3.41
C GLU A 226 -2.36 -17.63 4.10
N GLU A 227 -1.38 -18.51 3.93
CA GLU A 227 -1.37 -19.82 4.59
C GLU A 227 -1.33 -19.69 6.12
N ARG A 228 -0.52 -18.76 6.66
CA ARG A 228 -0.49 -18.49 8.11
C ARG A 228 -1.84 -17.97 8.62
N VAL A 229 -2.53 -17.13 7.86
CA VAL A 229 -3.89 -16.69 8.22
C VAL A 229 -4.82 -17.90 8.26
N ARG A 230 -4.78 -18.79 7.27
CA ARG A 230 -5.60 -20.02 7.24
C ARG A 230 -5.33 -20.95 8.41
N GLN A 231 -4.07 -21.09 8.81
CA GLN A 231 -3.67 -21.95 9.93
C GLN A 231 -4.03 -21.35 11.30
N ALA A 232 -3.95 -20.03 11.44
CA ALA A 232 -4.18 -19.35 12.71
C ALA A 232 -5.64 -18.96 12.94
N ALA A 233 -6.40 -18.61 11.89
CA ALA A 233 -7.75 -18.12 12.03
C ALA A 233 -8.74 -19.23 12.40
N SER A 234 -9.71 -18.90 13.25
CA SER A 234 -10.85 -19.79 13.50
C SER A 234 -11.74 -19.90 12.25
N PRO A 235 -12.57 -20.94 12.10
CA PRO A 235 -13.49 -21.06 10.96
C PRO A 235 -14.39 -19.83 10.79
N LYS A 236 -14.91 -19.27 11.89
CA LYS A 236 -15.71 -18.05 11.88
C LYS A 236 -14.90 -16.85 11.36
N LEU A 237 -13.66 -16.68 11.80
CA LEU A 237 -12.80 -15.61 11.30
C LEU A 237 -12.52 -15.78 9.80
N LEU A 238 -12.25 -17.01 9.35
CA LEU A 238 -12.04 -17.32 7.94
C LEU A 238 -13.26 -17.01 7.09
N GLU A 239 -14.46 -17.29 7.58
CA GLU A 239 -15.71 -16.92 6.92
C GLU A 239 -15.83 -15.40 6.76
N LEU A 240 -15.53 -14.63 7.82
CA LEU A 240 -15.59 -13.16 7.81
C LEU A 240 -14.61 -12.53 6.81
N ILE A 241 -13.42 -13.12 6.63
CA ILE A 241 -12.37 -12.58 5.74
C ILE A 241 -12.32 -13.29 4.38
N ARG A 242 -13.20 -14.26 4.13
CA ARG A 242 -13.20 -15.10 2.92
C ARG A 242 -13.25 -14.25 1.66
N ALA A 243 -14.14 -13.26 1.66
CA ALA A 243 -14.29 -12.37 0.52
C ALA A 243 -12.94 -11.71 0.18
N GLY A 244 -12.12 -11.37 1.17
CA GLY A 244 -10.83 -10.70 1.01
C GLY A 244 -9.85 -11.50 0.17
N PHE A 245 -9.92 -12.83 0.24
CA PHE A 245 -9.07 -13.73 -0.54
C PHE A 245 -9.57 -13.94 -1.98
N GLU A 246 -10.81 -13.56 -2.29
CA GLU A 246 -11.35 -13.70 -3.65
C GLU A 246 -10.82 -12.57 -4.54
N LEU A 247 -9.93 -12.95 -5.46
CA LEU A 247 -9.37 -12.06 -6.47
C LEU A 247 -10.39 -11.81 -7.59
N LYS A 248 -10.48 -10.56 -8.06
CA LYS A 248 -11.21 -10.25 -9.30
C LYS A 248 -10.55 -10.99 -10.48
N PRO A 249 -11.30 -11.45 -11.51
CA PRO A 249 -10.72 -12.20 -12.64
C PRO A 249 -9.56 -11.50 -13.35
N GLU A 250 -9.58 -10.17 -13.40
CA GLU A 250 -8.50 -9.38 -13.98
C GLU A 250 -7.22 -9.41 -13.14
N LEU A 251 -7.34 -9.30 -11.81
CA LEU A 251 -6.20 -9.44 -10.89
C LEU A 251 -5.64 -10.86 -10.92
N GLN A 252 -6.51 -11.87 -10.98
CA GLN A 252 -6.09 -13.26 -11.11
C GLN A 252 -5.25 -13.48 -12.37
N ARG A 253 -5.67 -12.94 -13.53
CA ARG A 253 -4.90 -13.00 -14.77
C ARG A 253 -3.56 -12.26 -14.69
N LEU A 254 -3.53 -11.09 -14.03
CA LEU A 254 -2.29 -10.37 -13.76
C LEU A 254 -1.31 -11.25 -12.96
N GLN A 255 -1.76 -11.80 -11.84
CA GLN A 255 -0.93 -12.65 -10.99
C GLN A 255 -0.50 -13.94 -11.68
N GLU A 256 -1.35 -14.55 -12.51
CA GLU A 256 -0.99 -15.74 -13.29
C GLU A 256 0.14 -15.43 -14.28
N ARG A 257 0.06 -14.31 -15.00
CA ARG A 257 1.13 -13.89 -15.92
C ARG A 257 2.44 -13.58 -15.22
N LEU A 258 2.40 -12.93 -14.06
CA LEU A 258 3.59 -12.70 -13.24
C LEU A 258 4.23 -14.01 -12.77
N ARG A 259 3.46 -15.08 -12.58
CA ARG A 259 3.98 -16.39 -12.18
C ARG A 259 4.55 -17.19 -13.34
N CYS A 260 3.95 -17.10 -14.52
CA CYS A 260 4.33 -17.92 -15.68
C CYS A 260 5.54 -17.35 -16.41
N ASP A 261 5.46 -16.07 -16.81
CA ASP A 261 6.43 -15.51 -17.78
C ASP A 261 7.24 -14.34 -17.18
N PHE A 262 6.72 -13.69 -16.14
CA PHE A 262 7.32 -12.53 -15.48
C PHE A 262 7.95 -11.51 -16.47
N ASP A 263 7.19 -11.15 -17.50
CA ASP A 263 7.62 -10.21 -18.53
C ASP A 263 6.88 -8.88 -18.38
N ILE A 264 7.58 -7.87 -17.86
CA ILE A 264 7.03 -6.52 -17.66
C ILE A 264 6.72 -5.85 -19.01
N ALA A 265 7.52 -6.08 -20.05
CA ALA A 265 7.27 -5.49 -21.37
C ALA A 265 5.98 -6.07 -21.98
N ALA A 266 5.81 -7.39 -21.92
CA ALA A 266 4.57 -8.03 -22.34
C ALA A 266 3.37 -7.59 -21.48
N LEU A 267 3.56 -7.33 -20.19
CA LEU A 267 2.50 -6.85 -19.31
C LEU A 267 2.03 -5.45 -19.72
N ARG A 268 2.97 -4.52 -20.00
CA ARG A 268 2.69 -3.15 -20.47
C ARG A 268 1.87 -3.09 -21.74
N ALA A 269 2.03 -4.07 -22.65
CA ALA A 269 1.24 -4.14 -23.87
C ALA A 269 -0.27 -4.35 -23.63
N THR A 270 -0.66 -4.75 -22.42
CA THR A 270 -2.04 -5.13 -22.09
C THR A 270 -2.61 -4.43 -20.86
N LEU A 271 -1.76 -3.80 -20.06
CA LEU A 271 -2.13 -3.22 -18.78
C LEU A 271 -1.37 -1.90 -18.57
N SER A 272 -2.10 -0.80 -18.47
CA SER A 272 -1.53 0.49 -18.09
C SER A 272 -1.19 0.54 -16.60
N ALA A 273 -0.28 1.43 -16.21
CA ALA A 273 0.06 1.66 -14.80
C ALA A 273 -1.17 2.12 -13.99
N ASP A 274 -1.98 3.03 -14.54
CA ASP A 274 -3.22 3.52 -13.88
C ASP A 274 -4.25 2.39 -13.70
N ARG A 275 -4.43 1.51 -14.70
CA ARG A 275 -5.32 0.37 -14.57
C ARG A 275 -4.81 -0.63 -13.54
N CYS A 276 -3.51 -0.92 -13.52
CA CYS A 276 -2.88 -1.75 -12.50
C CYS A 276 -3.09 -1.17 -11.09
N TRP A 277 -2.88 0.14 -10.93
CA TRP A 277 -3.14 0.86 -9.68
C TRP A 277 -4.59 0.66 -9.23
N GLN A 278 -5.57 0.83 -10.12
CA GLN A 278 -6.98 0.69 -9.77
C GLN A 278 -7.31 -0.73 -9.31
N ILE A 279 -6.96 -1.76 -10.08
CA ILE A 279 -7.31 -3.16 -9.75
C ILE A 279 -6.68 -3.58 -8.41
N MET A 280 -5.41 -3.21 -8.19
CA MET A 280 -4.70 -3.55 -6.95
C MET A 280 -5.22 -2.74 -5.76
N THR A 281 -5.60 -1.48 -5.97
CA THR A 281 -6.18 -0.63 -4.92
C THR A 281 -7.56 -1.14 -4.53
N ASP A 282 -8.42 -1.49 -5.49
CA ASP A 282 -9.71 -2.14 -5.20
C ASP A 282 -9.53 -3.38 -4.31
N HIS A 283 -8.49 -4.18 -4.57
CA HIS A 283 -8.22 -5.39 -3.79
C HIS A 283 -7.69 -5.06 -2.39
N LEU A 284 -6.77 -4.10 -2.25
CA LEU A 284 -6.27 -3.65 -0.95
C LEU A 284 -7.34 -2.97 -0.10
N ASP A 285 -8.23 -2.20 -0.74
CA ASP A 285 -9.38 -1.57 -0.09
C ASP A 285 -10.37 -2.65 0.34
N LYS A 286 -10.58 -3.68 -0.48
CA LYS A 286 -11.36 -4.88 -0.11
C LYS A 286 -10.75 -5.60 1.10
N LEU A 287 -9.43 -5.70 1.19
CA LEU A 287 -8.71 -6.30 2.33
C LEU A 287 -8.82 -5.42 3.59
N GLU A 288 -8.82 -4.09 3.45
CA GLU A 288 -8.98 -3.16 4.57
C GLU A 288 -10.43 -3.13 5.10
N HIS A 289 -11.40 -3.09 4.20
CA HIS A 289 -12.82 -2.90 4.52
C HIS A 289 -13.61 -4.20 4.51
N GLN A 290 -12.98 -5.37 4.74
CA GLN A 290 -13.68 -6.64 4.95
C GLN A 290 -14.67 -6.49 6.10
N THR A 291 -15.87 -6.06 5.73
CA THR A 291 -17.03 -5.94 6.58
C THR A 291 -18.01 -6.95 6.04
N PRO A 292 -18.54 -7.85 6.87
CA PRO A 292 -19.64 -8.68 6.44
C PRO A 292 -20.81 -7.75 6.12
N THR A 293 -21.09 -7.50 4.85
CA THR A 293 -22.24 -6.68 4.45
C THR A 293 -23.57 -7.40 4.69
N ASP A 294 -23.54 -8.71 4.96
CA ASP A 294 -24.74 -9.55 5.01
C ASP A 294 -24.80 -10.50 6.22
N LEU A 295 -24.26 -10.15 7.39
CA LEU A 295 -24.54 -10.96 8.58
C LEU A 295 -25.98 -10.71 9.04
N PRO A 296 -26.85 -11.74 9.05
CA PRO A 296 -28.18 -11.59 9.64
C PRO A 296 -28.02 -11.20 11.10
N THR A 297 -28.70 -10.13 11.51
CA THR A 297 -28.77 -9.62 12.89
C THR A 297 -29.60 -10.54 13.79
N SER A 298 -29.31 -11.84 13.78
CA SER A 298 -29.93 -12.77 14.71
C SER A 298 -29.20 -12.67 16.06
N PRO A 299 -29.93 -12.39 17.15
CA PRO A 299 -29.35 -12.36 18.48
C PRO A 299 -28.87 -13.77 18.86
N LEU A 300 -27.64 -13.84 19.39
CA LEU A 300 -27.07 -15.01 20.07
C LEU A 300 -27.70 -15.19 21.46
#